data_AF-A0A7S0ISG7-F1
#
_entry.id   AF-A0A7S0ISG7-F1
#
_cell.length_a   1.000
_cell.length_b   1.000
_cell.length_c   1.000
_cell.angle_alpha   90.00
_cell.angle_beta   90.00
_cell.angle_gamma   90.00
#
_symmetry.space_group_name_H-M   'P 1'
#
loop_
_entity.id
_entity.type
_entity.pdbx_description
1 polymer ?
#
loop_
_entity_poly.entity_id
_entity_poly.type
_entity_poly.pdbx_seq_one_letter_code
_entity_poly.pdbx_strand_id
1 'polypeptide(L)'
;RSPPLTSIDNGIYSLELDGSSGLLTAITNLKSGAKTSLDISWGWYNSSVGGCTAYGPDVPPALRDTPCSGQKSGAYIFRPNSSTLFYPGPAQQVQTSVSRGPLVTEVHQRFSDWASHVIRLYKGKPYVEVEWTAGPIPVDTPWFAPVAHKGRHPLPNNWGKELVLRYSSGLKSAGTFYTDSNGKEMVRREYNKRGPSYPHAYKISEPVAGNYYPVNALLSLDDGASELAVLTDVSQGGASLSDGALELMVHRRVQADDSRGVQEPLNETMCGCNDIGAAPGQMGAHGHEGDGGCECAGLTVRGRHWLLFDTLDEVHALRRPLSEELNFPPLLGFTPAAKARRFSAVSAALPPNVKLVTLTSNYAGHNDGRWLLRLSHLYEVGEHPTLAAPVEVNLESVFAAAGMRITAAVETTLTANQPVAAADKKKHGWATRANSPEEEAHLAAVDARAHAKRA
;
A
#
# COMPACT_ATOMS: atom_id res chain seq x y z
N ARG A 1 38.55 -4.95 -5.81
CA ARG A 1 38.14 -3.92 -4.81
C ARG A 1 36.70 -3.61 -5.10
N SER A 2 35.78 -3.89 -4.17
CA SER A 2 34.37 -3.49 -4.33
C SER A 2 34.29 -1.97 -4.49
N PRO A 3 33.44 -1.45 -5.37
CA PRO A 3 33.27 -0.02 -5.53
C PRO A 3 32.83 0.62 -4.19
N PRO A 4 33.19 1.88 -3.93
CA PRO A 4 32.87 2.54 -2.66
C PRO A 4 31.35 2.71 -2.53
N LEU A 5 30.80 2.30 -1.38
CA LEU A 5 29.41 2.55 -1.02
C LEU A 5 29.20 4.06 -0.88
N THR A 6 28.11 4.57 -1.44
CA THR A 6 27.68 5.95 -1.21
C THR A 6 26.61 5.96 -0.12
N SER A 7 26.86 6.65 0.99
CA SER A 7 25.87 6.84 2.06
C SER A 7 25.18 8.20 1.91
N ILE A 8 23.88 8.21 2.19
CA ILE A 8 23.04 9.41 2.30
C ILE A 8 22.16 9.29 3.55
N ASP A 9 21.91 10.40 4.23
CA ASP A 9 21.10 10.39 5.45
C ASP A 9 20.21 11.63 5.58
N ASN A 10 19.24 11.56 6.49
CA ASN A 10 18.41 12.71 6.90
C ASN A 10 18.49 13.02 8.39
N GLY A 11 19.50 12.50 9.10
CA GLY A 11 19.62 12.56 10.56
C GLY A 11 18.71 11.60 11.34
N ILE A 12 17.84 10.84 10.67
CA ILE A 12 17.06 9.73 11.27
C ILE A 12 17.42 8.41 10.61
N TYR A 13 17.37 8.35 9.29
CA TYR A 13 17.77 7.21 8.49
C TYR A 13 19.06 7.51 7.72
N SER A 14 19.91 6.50 7.62
CA SER A 14 21.00 6.41 6.64
C SER A 14 20.71 5.28 5.66
N LEU A 15 20.89 5.57 4.37
CA LEU A 15 20.76 4.63 3.27
C LEU A 15 22.14 4.40 2.63
N GLU A 16 22.45 3.14 2.33
CA GLU A 16 23.67 2.75 1.62
C GLU A 16 23.32 2.37 0.18
N LEU A 17 24.02 2.99 -0.78
CA LEU A 17 23.91 2.70 -2.21
C LEU A 17 25.18 1.99 -2.69
N ASP A 18 25.01 0.93 -3.48
CA ASP A 18 26.11 0.25 -4.15
C ASP A 18 26.74 1.16 -5.22
N GLY A 19 28.05 1.35 -5.15
CA GLY A 19 28.77 2.27 -6.03
C GLY A 19 28.83 1.83 -7.51
N SER A 20 28.59 0.55 -7.80
CA SER A 20 28.50 0.05 -9.19
C SER A 20 27.10 0.17 -9.76
N SER A 21 26.10 -0.40 -9.10
CA SER A 21 24.74 -0.51 -9.60
C SER A 21 23.90 0.73 -9.31
N GLY A 22 24.30 1.55 -8.33
CA GLY A 22 23.50 2.68 -7.81
C GLY A 22 22.29 2.25 -6.99
N LEU A 23 22.12 0.94 -6.74
CA LEU A 23 20.97 0.39 -6.03
C LEU A 23 21.13 0.49 -4.52
N LEU A 24 20.00 0.56 -3.83
CA LEU A 24 19.94 0.52 -2.37
C LEU A 24 20.37 -0.86 -1.88
N THR A 25 21.19 -0.89 -0.84
CA THR A 25 21.69 -2.14 -0.25
C THR A 25 21.40 -2.26 1.24
N ALA A 26 21.25 -1.15 1.96
CA ALA A 26 20.93 -1.16 3.38
C ALA A 26 20.20 0.10 3.85
N ILE A 27 19.43 -0.07 4.92
CA ILE A 27 18.81 1.00 5.72
C ILE A 27 19.29 0.88 7.16
N THR A 28 19.56 2.01 7.79
CA THR A 28 19.92 2.11 9.20
C THR A 28 19.13 3.23 9.85
N ASN A 29 18.48 2.95 10.97
CA ASN A 29 17.97 4.00 11.84
C ASN A 29 19.11 4.48 12.75
N LEU A 30 19.49 5.74 12.61
CA LEU A 30 20.63 6.36 13.27
C LEU A 30 20.39 6.60 14.77
N LYS A 31 19.15 6.61 15.23
CA LYS A 31 18.81 6.80 16.65
C LYS A 31 18.92 5.50 17.43
N SER A 32 18.26 4.44 16.95
CA SER A 32 18.26 3.15 17.62
C SER A 32 19.48 2.30 17.27
N GLY A 33 20.12 2.56 16.13
CA GLY A 33 21.18 1.72 15.57
C GLY A 33 20.67 0.48 14.83
N ALA A 34 19.35 0.30 14.72
CA ALA A 34 18.76 -0.81 13.96
C ALA A 34 19.21 -0.73 12.49
N LYS A 35 19.70 -1.85 11.94
CA LYS A 35 20.21 -1.95 10.57
C LYS A 35 19.75 -3.25 9.92
N THR A 36 19.37 -3.18 8.65
CA THR A 36 19.10 -4.36 7.82
C THR A 36 19.53 -4.11 6.37
N SER A 37 19.77 -5.17 5.60
CA SER A 37 19.85 -5.04 4.14
C SER A 37 18.51 -4.58 3.60
N LEU A 38 18.48 -3.74 2.57
CA LEU A 38 17.26 -3.31 1.92
C LEU A 38 17.51 -3.11 0.42
N ASP A 39 16.77 -3.85 -0.40
CA ASP A 39 16.68 -3.69 -1.85
C ASP A 39 15.28 -3.21 -2.23
N ILE A 40 15.20 -2.31 -3.23
CA ILE A 40 13.95 -1.89 -3.86
C ILE A 40 14.04 -2.28 -5.32
N SER A 41 13.24 -3.26 -5.74
CA SER A 41 13.24 -3.79 -7.10
C SER A 41 11.87 -3.70 -7.75
N TRP A 42 11.88 -3.53 -9.07
CA TRP A 42 10.69 -3.61 -9.90
C TRP A 42 10.61 -4.96 -10.58
N GLY A 43 9.39 -5.45 -10.76
CA GLY A 43 9.14 -6.56 -11.65
C GLY A 43 7.67 -6.66 -12.03
N TRP A 44 7.34 -7.61 -12.89
CA TRP A 44 5.94 -7.84 -13.27
C TRP A 44 5.62 -9.32 -13.40
N TYR A 45 4.38 -9.65 -13.08
CA TYR A 45 3.80 -10.95 -13.36
C TYR A 45 3.08 -10.94 -14.71
N ASN A 46 3.29 -11.99 -15.49
CA ASN A 46 2.62 -12.16 -16.78
C ASN A 46 1.19 -12.69 -16.57
N SER A 47 0.21 -11.89 -16.98
CA SER A 47 -1.20 -12.19 -16.84
C SER A 47 -1.58 -13.43 -17.64
N SER A 48 -2.17 -14.42 -16.97
CA SER A 48 -2.66 -15.62 -17.63
C SER A 48 -3.84 -15.30 -18.56
N VAL A 49 -3.82 -15.88 -19.77
CA VAL A 49 -4.96 -15.94 -20.70
C VAL A 49 -5.63 -17.30 -20.70
N GLY A 50 -5.42 -18.09 -19.64
CA GLY A 50 -5.75 -19.50 -19.53
C GLY A 50 -4.51 -20.39 -19.64
N GLY A 51 -4.64 -21.66 -19.25
CA GLY A 51 -3.53 -22.63 -19.22
C GLY A 51 -3.11 -23.02 -17.81
N CYS A 52 -1.88 -23.53 -17.67
CA CYS A 52 -1.35 -24.04 -16.41
C CYS A 52 -0.34 -23.07 -15.78
N THR A 53 -0.47 -22.83 -14.47
CA THR A 53 0.53 -22.09 -13.69
C THR A 53 1.65 -23.03 -13.25
N ALA A 54 2.90 -22.68 -13.53
CA ALA A 54 4.04 -23.45 -13.03
C ALA A 54 4.26 -23.19 -11.53
N TYR A 55 4.38 -24.26 -10.74
CA TYR A 55 4.80 -24.16 -9.34
C TYR A 55 6.30 -23.91 -9.24
N GLY A 56 6.68 -23.05 -8.31
CA GLY A 56 8.06 -22.94 -7.86
C GLY A 56 8.52 -24.17 -7.06
N PRO A 57 9.83 -24.36 -6.87
CA PRO A 57 10.39 -25.47 -6.10
C PRO A 57 9.99 -25.45 -4.62
N ASP A 58 9.62 -24.28 -4.11
CA ASP A 58 9.23 -23.92 -2.75
C ASP A 58 7.84 -24.43 -2.33
N VAL A 59 7.00 -24.84 -3.28
CA VAL A 59 5.67 -25.42 -2.98
C VAL A 59 5.78 -26.94 -2.87
N PRO A 60 5.55 -27.56 -1.70
CA PRO A 60 5.67 -29.02 -1.54
C PRO A 60 4.66 -29.78 -2.41
N PRO A 61 5.04 -30.89 -3.07
CA PRO A 61 4.13 -31.66 -3.93
C PRO A 61 2.81 -32.07 -3.26
N ALA A 62 2.84 -32.39 -1.97
CA ALA A 62 1.65 -32.76 -1.20
C ALA A 62 0.62 -31.63 -1.03
N LEU A 63 1.02 -30.38 -1.22
CA LEU A 63 0.17 -29.19 -1.12
C LEU A 63 -0.26 -28.65 -2.48
N ARG A 64 0.26 -29.16 -3.60
CA ARG A 64 -0.09 -28.68 -4.94
C ARG A 64 -1.49 -29.16 -5.34
N ASP A 65 -2.30 -28.25 -5.83
CA ASP A 65 -3.53 -28.54 -6.57
C ASP A 65 -3.27 -28.48 -8.09
N THR A 66 -4.27 -28.76 -8.93
CA THR A 66 -4.16 -28.60 -10.38
C THR A 66 -4.13 -27.12 -10.75
N PRO A 67 -3.01 -26.58 -11.27
CA PRO A 67 -2.89 -25.15 -11.57
C PRO A 67 -3.40 -24.80 -12.97
N CYS A 68 -4.04 -25.76 -13.66
CA CYS A 68 -4.54 -25.62 -15.03
C CYS A 68 -5.99 -25.18 -15.03
N SER A 69 -6.27 -24.03 -15.64
CA SER A 69 -7.60 -23.47 -15.72
C SER A 69 -7.76 -22.60 -16.96
N GLY A 70 -8.98 -22.54 -17.51
CA GLY A 70 -9.35 -21.57 -18.55
C GLY A 70 -9.52 -20.14 -18.02
N GLN A 71 -9.50 -19.95 -16.69
CA GLN A 71 -9.64 -18.65 -16.06
C GLN A 71 -8.51 -17.70 -16.49
N LYS A 72 -8.86 -16.49 -16.91
CA LYS A 72 -7.90 -15.44 -17.28
C LYS A 72 -7.70 -14.48 -16.11
N SER A 73 -6.59 -13.75 -16.11
CA SER A 73 -6.49 -12.55 -15.28
C SER A 73 -7.28 -11.41 -15.92
N GLY A 74 -7.89 -10.56 -15.09
CA GLY A 74 -8.74 -9.45 -15.53
C GLY A 74 -8.92 -8.43 -14.42
N ALA A 75 -10.00 -7.64 -14.48
CA ALA A 75 -10.29 -6.59 -13.52
C ALA A 75 -10.42 -7.10 -12.06
N TYR A 76 -10.96 -8.30 -11.87
CA TYR A 76 -11.23 -8.90 -10.55
C TYR A 76 -10.19 -9.95 -10.18
N ILE A 77 -9.80 -10.80 -11.14
CA ILE A 77 -8.94 -11.95 -10.90
C ILE A 77 -7.49 -11.59 -11.21
N PHE A 78 -6.62 -11.66 -10.20
CA PHE A 78 -5.19 -11.80 -10.39
C PHE A 78 -4.86 -13.28 -10.59
N ARG A 79 -4.37 -13.64 -11.78
CA ARG A 79 -3.91 -14.99 -12.09
C ARG A 79 -2.65 -14.94 -12.95
N PRO A 80 -1.46 -14.97 -12.35
CA PRO A 80 -0.22 -15.01 -13.11
C PRO A 80 -0.04 -16.39 -13.75
N ASN A 81 0.54 -16.45 -14.95
CA ASN A 81 0.79 -17.73 -15.63
C ASN A 81 2.01 -18.49 -15.08
N SER A 82 2.82 -17.85 -14.24
CA SER A 82 3.96 -18.46 -13.55
C SER A 82 4.28 -17.68 -12.27
N SER A 83 5.09 -18.28 -11.41
CA SER A 83 5.62 -17.59 -10.23
C SER A 83 6.81 -16.67 -10.54
N THR A 84 7.19 -16.57 -11.82
CA THR A 84 8.35 -15.78 -12.24
C THR A 84 8.02 -14.29 -12.18
N LEU A 85 8.85 -13.54 -11.47
CA LEU A 85 8.83 -12.09 -11.51
C LEU A 85 9.80 -11.61 -12.60
N PHE A 86 9.27 -11.03 -13.68
CA PHE A 86 10.08 -10.57 -14.81
C PHE A 86 10.58 -9.15 -14.59
N TYR A 87 11.81 -8.87 -15.04
CA TYR A 87 12.34 -7.50 -15.08
C TYR A 87 11.49 -6.62 -16.03
N PRO A 88 11.23 -5.33 -15.71
CA PRO A 88 10.33 -4.47 -16.47
C PRO A 88 10.95 -3.91 -17.77
N GLY A 89 11.53 -4.76 -18.63
CA GLY A 89 12.16 -4.36 -19.89
C GLY A 89 13.31 -5.28 -20.29
N PRO A 90 14.12 -4.89 -21.28
CA PRO A 90 15.42 -5.54 -21.50
C PRO A 90 16.30 -5.36 -20.26
N ALA A 91 16.98 -6.43 -19.85
CA ALA A 91 17.89 -6.37 -18.71
C ALA A 91 18.97 -5.30 -18.96
N GLN A 92 19.01 -4.30 -18.09
CA GLN A 92 19.94 -3.17 -18.17
C GLN A 92 20.39 -2.77 -16.77
N GLN A 93 21.50 -2.04 -16.71
CA GLN A 93 21.90 -1.38 -15.47
C GLN A 93 20.92 -0.25 -15.15
N VAL A 94 20.51 -0.17 -13.89
CA VAL A 94 19.57 0.86 -13.42
C VAL A 94 20.25 2.23 -13.51
N GLN A 95 19.57 3.17 -14.17
CA GLN A 95 20.07 4.54 -14.25
C GLN A 95 19.79 5.23 -12.92
N THR A 96 20.85 5.63 -12.22
CA THR A 96 20.76 6.25 -10.90
C THR A 96 21.36 7.64 -10.92
N SER A 97 20.68 8.61 -10.32
CA SER A 97 21.25 9.93 -10.02
C SER A 97 20.86 10.38 -8.61
N VAL A 98 21.75 11.14 -7.96
CA VAL A 98 21.55 11.61 -6.58
C VAL A 98 21.58 13.13 -6.56
N SER A 99 20.51 13.74 -6.05
CA SER A 99 20.40 15.18 -5.82
C SER A 99 20.41 15.46 -4.31
N ARG A 100 21.29 16.35 -3.85
CA ARG A 100 21.44 16.70 -2.43
C ARG A 100 21.03 18.15 -2.20
N GLY A 101 20.07 18.36 -1.33
CA GLY A 101 19.62 19.68 -0.90
C GLY A 101 19.55 19.81 0.62
N PRO A 102 19.39 21.04 1.14
CA PRO A 102 19.35 21.29 2.58
C PRO A 102 18.09 20.77 3.27
N LEU A 103 17.02 20.51 2.50
CA LEU A 103 15.72 20.03 3.01
C LEU A 103 15.42 18.58 2.63
N VAL A 104 15.97 18.11 1.51
CA VAL A 104 15.72 16.78 0.98
C VAL A 104 16.93 16.30 0.19
N THR A 105 17.26 15.02 0.33
CA THR A 105 18.12 14.28 -0.60
C THR A 105 17.25 13.32 -1.40
N GLU A 106 17.46 13.26 -2.71
CA GLU A 106 16.70 12.40 -3.62
C GLU A 106 17.63 11.46 -4.37
N VAL A 107 17.22 10.19 -4.49
CA VAL A 107 17.83 9.19 -5.36
C VAL A 107 16.82 8.82 -6.44
N HIS A 108 17.12 9.20 -7.67
CA HIS A 108 16.28 8.91 -8.83
C HIS A 108 16.77 7.63 -9.48
N GLN A 109 15.94 6.60 -9.52
CA GLN A 109 16.27 5.29 -10.11
C GLN A 109 15.29 4.93 -11.22
N ARG A 110 15.82 4.65 -12.41
CA ARG A 110 15.04 4.24 -13.59
C ARG A 110 15.44 2.83 -14.02
N PHE A 111 14.50 1.90 -13.89
CA PHE A 111 14.67 0.49 -14.25
C PHE A 111 14.32 0.24 -15.72
N SER A 112 13.37 1.01 -16.24
CA SER A 112 13.02 1.05 -17.66
C SER A 112 12.29 2.34 -18.03
N ASP A 113 11.84 2.45 -19.29
CA ASP A 113 11.08 3.61 -19.73
C ASP A 113 9.72 3.79 -19.05
N TRP A 114 9.21 2.73 -18.42
CA TRP A 114 7.87 2.67 -17.83
C TRP A 114 7.86 2.19 -16.37
N ALA A 115 9.04 2.07 -15.74
CA ALA A 115 9.20 1.71 -14.33
C ALA A 115 10.36 2.51 -13.71
N SER A 116 10.02 3.43 -12.80
CA SER A 116 10.99 4.28 -12.11
C SER A 116 10.48 4.68 -10.73
N HIS A 117 11.39 5.02 -9.83
CA HIS A 117 11.03 5.62 -8.54
C HIS A 117 12.04 6.69 -8.11
N VAL A 118 11.61 7.51 -7.16
CA VAL A 118 12.46 8.47 -6.45
C VAL A 118 12.42 8.14 -4.96
N ILE A 119 13.58 7.83 -4.39
CA ILE A 119 13.75 7.67 -2.94
C ILE A 119 14.05 9.05 -2.37
N ARG A 120 13.21 9.55 -1.46
CA ARG A 120 13.37 10.85 -0.80
C ARG A 120 13.64 10.71 0.68
N LEU A 121 14.70 11.39 1.10
CA LEU A 121 15.12 11.56 2.49
C LEU A 121 14.90 13.02 2.88
N TYR A 122 13.71 13.34 3.37
CA TYR A 122 13.41 14.66 3.93
C TYR A 122 14.10 14.83 5.27
N LYS A 123 14.76 15.98 5.48
CA LYS A 123 15.53 16.28 6.69
C LYS A 123 14.70 16.08 7.96
N GLY A 124 15.18 15.22 8.86
CA GLY A 124 14.57 14.97 10.16
C GLY A 124 13.26 14.19 10.15
N LYS A 125 12.79 13.72 8.98
CA LYS A 125 11.55 12.93 8.89
C LYS A 125 11.82 11.46 9.24
N PRO A 126 10.95 10.82 10.05
CA PRO A 126 11.15 9.45 10.51
C PRO A 126 10.59 8.41 9.52
N TYR A 127 10.68 8.69 8.22
CA TYR A 127 10.32 7.77 7.14
C TYR A 127 11.23 7.99 5.93
N VAL A 128 11.31 6.99 5.07
CA VAL A 128 11.88 7.08 3.72
C VAL A 128 10.72 7.09 2.73
N GLU A 129 10.58 8.12 1.91
CA GLU A 129 9.54 8.15 0.87
C GLU A 129 10.06 7.51 -0.42
N VAL A 130 9.24 6.67 -1.04
CA VAL A 130 9.47 6.09 -2.36
C VAL A 130 8.29 6.51 -3.26
N GLU A 131 8.48 7.56 -4.05
CA GLU A 131 7.52 7.95 -5.09
C GLU A 131 7.78 7.12 -6.34
N TRP A 132 6.84 6.25 -6.70
CA TRP A 132 6.95 5.38 -7.86
C TRP A 132 6.15 5.93 -9.03
N THR A 133 6.63 5.73 -10.25
CA THR A 133 5.92 6.03 -11.50
C THR A 133 5.90 4.78 -12.36
N ALA A 134 4.69 4.30 -12.65
CA ALA A 134 4.41 3.06 -13.36
C ALA A 134 3.59 3.34 -14.63
N GLY A 135 4.20 3.11 -15.79
CA GLY A 135 3.59 3.26 -17.10
C GLY A 135 4.26 4.30 -17.99
N PRO A 136 3.87 4.37 -19.28
CA PRO A 136 2.87 3.53 -19.94
C PRO A 136 3.32 2.07 -20.05
N ILE A 137 2.54 1.13 -19.50
CA ILE A 137 2.89 -0.30 -19.56
C ILE A 137 2.78 -0.75 -21.04
N PRO A 138 3.86 -1.22 -21.68
CA PRO A 138 3.80 -1.62 -23.08
C PRO A 138 2.95 -2.90 -23.23
N VAL A 139 2.22 -3.01 -24.33
CA VAL A 139 1.47 -4.25 -24.65
C VAL A 139 2.44 -5.33 -25.15
N ASP A 140 3.25 -4.98 -26.15
CA ASP A 140 4.28 -5.86 -26.68
C ASP A 140 5.43 -6.05 -25.67
N THR A 141 6.16 -7.15 -25.80
CA THR A 141 7.42 -7.44 -25.09
C THR A 141 8.53 -7.81 -26.07
N PRO A 142 9.05 -6.82 -26.83
CA PRO A 142 10.03 -7.07 -27.89
C PRO A 142 11.39 -7.54 -27.35
N TRP A 143 11.64 -7.40 -26.05
CA TRP A 143 12.86 -7.89 -25.39
C TRP A 143 12.85 -9.39 -25.08
N PHE A 144 11.75 -10.10 -25.35
CA PHE A 144 11.69 -11.56 -25.33
C PHE A 144 11.61 -12.12 -26.75
N ALA A 145 12.14 -13.33 -26.94
CA ALA A 145 12.02 -14.04 -28.21
C ALA A 145 10.52 -14.20 -28.59
N PRO A 146 10.16 -13.99 -29.86
CA PRO A 146 8.79 -14.21 -30.33
C PRO A 146 8.35 -15.65 -30.09
N VAL A 147 7.19 -15.84 -29.44
CA VAL A 147 6.65 -17.21 -29.21
C VAL A 147 5.68 -17.65 -30.29
N ALA A 148 5.26 -16.74 -31.18
CA ALA A 148 4.34 -17.01 -32.27
C ALA A 148 4.85 -16.44 -33.60
N HIS A 149 4.54 -17.11 -34.71
CA HIS A 149 5.00 -16.75 -36.06
C HIS A 149 3.86 -16.89 -37.07
N LYS A 150 3.81 -16.00 -38.07
CA LYS A 150 2.98 -16.12 -39.27
C LYS A 150 3.89 -16.43 -40.46
N GLY A 151 4.02 -17.71 -40.79
CA GLY A 151 5.05 -18.16 -41.74
C GLY A 151 6.45 -17.93 -41.16
N ARG A 152 7.30 -17.17 -41.88
CA ARG A 152 8.64 -16.78 -41.40
C ARG A 152 8.66 -15.47 -40.61
N HIS A 153 7.53 -14.80 -40.46
CA HIS A 153 7.47 -13.50 -39.78
C HIS A 153 7.11 -13.68 -38.30
N PRO A 154 7.92 -13.16 -37.35
CA PRO A 154 7.56 -13.19 -35.94
C PRO A 154 6.35 -12.29 -35.66
N LEU A 155 5.50 -12.71 -34.72
CA LEU A 155 4.39 -11.91 -34.21
C LEU A 155 4.77 -11.25 -32.87
N PRO A 156 4.17 -10.09 -32.53
CA PRO A 156 4.44 -9.42 -31.26
C PRO A 156 3.95 -10.25 -30.07
N ASN A 157 4.65 -10.10 -28.95
CA ASN A 157 4.34 -10.75 -27.68
C ASN A 157 3.40 -9.84 -26.87
N ASN A 158 2.12 -9.82 -27.26
CA ASN A 158 1.09 -9.00 -26.61
C ASN A 158 0.67 -9.61 -25.25
N TRP A 159 1.50 -9.41 -24.23
CA TRP A 159 1.34 -10.00 -22.90
C TRP A 159 0.83 -8.98 -21.89
N GLY A 160 -0.15 -9.39 -21.08
CA GLY A 160 -0.61 -8.60 -19.93
C GLY A 160 0.45 -8.55 -18.84
N LYS A 161 0.58 -7.40 -18.18
CA LYS A 161 1.62 -7.16 -17.18
C LYS A 161 1.02 -6.57 -15.92
N GLU A 162 1.35 -7.19 -14.80
CA GLU A 162 0.91 -6.80 -13.47
C GLU A 162 2.16 -6.41 -12.68
N LEU A 163 2.39 -5.11 -12.61
CA LEU A 163 3.64 -4.48 -12.20
C LEU A 163 3.67 -4.32 -10.67
N VAL A 164 4.78 -4.76 -10.07
CA VAL A 164 4.98 -4.77 -8.62
C VAL A 164 6.27 -4.03 -8.26
N LEU A 165 6.23 -3.41 -7.09
CA LEU A 165 7.38 -2.86 -6.40
C LEU A 165 7.67 -3.75 -5.18
N ARG A 166 8.88 -4.29 -5.09
CA ARG A 166 9.30 -5.22 -4.04
C ARG A 166 10.35 -4.58 -3.14
N TYR A 167 10.16 -4.74 -1.85
CA TYR A 167 11.05 -4.34 -0.77
C TYR A 167 11.62 -5.60 -0.14
N SER A 168 12.91 -5.88 -0.37
CA SER A 168 13.56 -7.10 0.15
C SER A 168 14.52 -6.73 1.27
N SER A 169 14.31 -7.29 2.46
CA SER A 169 15.13 -6.99 3.64
C SER A 169 15.87 -8.20 4.20
N GLY A 170 16.76 -7.97 5.17
CA GLY A 170 17.45 -9.03 5.90
C GLY A 170 16.61 -9.71 6.99
N LEU A 171 15.41 -9.19 7.28
CA LEU A 171 14.54 -9.66 8.37
C LEU A 171 14.10 -11.11 8.16
N LYS A 172 13.96 -11.84 9.28
CA LYS A 172 13.56 -13.25 9.32
C LYS A 172 12.11 -13.39 9.74
N SER A 173 11.19 -13.06 8.83
CA SER A 173 9.76 -13.03 9.09
C SER A 173 9.10 -14.41 9.18
N ALA A 174 9.82 -15.48 8.83
CA ALA A 174 9.36 -16.86 8.89
C ALA A 174 8.02 -17.07 8.15
N GLY A 175 7.83 -16.34 7.04
CA GLY A 175 6.61 -16.36 6.24
C GLY A 175 5.39 -15.69 6.89
N THR A 176 5.56 -14.97 8.01
CA THR A 176 4.52 -14.15 8.63
C THR A 176 4.63 -12.70 8.13
N PHE A 177 3.49 -12.08 7.86
CA PHE A 177 3.39 -10.66 7.51
C PHE A 177 2.01 -10.13 7.91
N TYR A 178 1.79 -8.82 7.85
CA TYR A 178 0.58 -8.18 8.34
C TYR A 178 0.04 -7.20 7.31
N THR A 179 -1.26 -7.26 7.05
CA THR A 179 -1.98 -6.31 6.19
C THR A 179 -3.08 -5.65 6.99
N ASP A 180 -3.28 -4.36 6.80
CA ASP A 180 -4.41 -3.67 7.43
C ASP A 180 -5.78 -4.20 6.94
N SER A 181 -6.81 -3.98 7.75
CA SER A 181 -8.22 -4.17 7.42
C SER A 181 -8.89 -2.81 7.31
N ASN A 182 -9.07 -2.31 6.08
CA ASN A 182 -9.69 -1.01 5.80
C ASN A 182 -9.02 0.18 6.53
N GLY A 183 -7.69 0.16 6.62
CA GLY A 183 -6.88 1.18 7.29
C GLY A 183 -6.92 1.12 8.81
N LYS A 184 -7.40 0.00 9.39
CA LYS A 184 -7.54 -0.17 10.83
C LYS A 184 -6.72 -1.36 11.33
N GLU A 185 -7.37 -2.48 11.65
CA GLU A 185 -6.74 -3.59 12.36
C GLU A 185 -5.69 -4.29 11.49
N MET A 186 -4.56 -4.68 12.07
CA MET A 186 -3.51 -5.43 11.40
C MET A 186 -3.81 -6.91 11.46
N VAL A 187 -4.12 -7.48 10.30
CA VAL A 187 -4.45 -8.90 10.18
C VAL A 187 -3.18 -9.69 9.89
N ARG A 188 -2.84 -10.61 10.79
CA ARG A 188 -1.74 -11.57 10.61
C ARG A 188 -2.01 -12.49 9.42
N ARG A 189 -1.05 -12.56 8.51
CA ARG A 189 -1.02 -13.43 7.33
C ARG A 189 0.16 -14.39 7.43
N GLU A 190 0.00 -15.56 6.86
CA GLU A 190 1.07 -16.56 6.77
C GLU A 190 1.12 -17.11 5.35
N TYR A 191 2.30 -17.06 4.74
CA TYR A 191 2.55 -17.53 3.38
C TYR A 191 2.06 -18.98 3.21
N ASN A 192 1.23 -19.19 2.18
CA ASN A 192 0.61 -20.47 1.84
C ASN A 192 -0.22 -21.13 2.96
N LYS A 193 -0.74 -20.34 3.91
CA LYS A 193 -1.64 -20.83 4.96
C LYS A 193 -3.00 -20.15 4.93
N ARG A 194 -3.96 -20.80 5.60
CA ARG A 194 -5.32 -20.31 5.80
C ARG A 194 -5.68 -20.45 7.27
N GLY A 195 -6.56 -19.56 7.74
CA GLY A 195 -7.07 -19.61 9.10
C GLY A 195 -7.92 -20.86 9.37
N PRO A 196 -8.31 -21.08 10.64
CA PRO A 196 -8.97 -22.31 11.10
C PRO A 196 -10.33 -22.56 10.45
N SER A 197 -10.94 -21.57 9.81
CA SER A 197 -12.20 -21.69 9.09
C SER A 197 -12.06 -22.39 7.72
N TYR A 198 -10.83 -22.65 7.25
CA TYR A 198 -10.58 -23.27 5.96
C TYR A 198 -10.25 -24.77 6.10
N PRO A 199 -10.71 -25.65 5.20
CA PRO A 199 -10.35 -27.08 5.24
C PRO A 199 -8.84 -27.31 5.18
N HIS A 200 -8.28 -28.01 6.17
CA HIS A 200 -6.86 -28.33 6.21
C HIS A 200 -6.55 -29.71 5.62
N ALA A 201 -5.47 -29.88 4.86
CA ALA A 201 -4.48 -28.86 4.47
C ALA A 201 -4.94 -27.98 3.29
N TYR A 202 -4.55 -26.70 3.29
CA TYR A 202 -4.78 -25.82 2.15
C TYR A 202 -4.06 -26.37 0.91
N LYS A 203 -4.83 -26.68 -0.13
CA LYS A 203 -4.31 -27.08 -1.44
C LYS A 203 -4.07 -25.81 -2.26
N ILE A 204 -2.81 -25.59 -2.61
CA ILE A 204 -2.33 -24.40 -3.30
C ILE A 204 -2.50 -24.63 -4.79
N SER A 205 -3.40 -23.88 -5.44
CA SER A 205 -3.57 -23.84 -6.89
C SER A 205 -2.86 -22.64 -7.53
N GLU A 206 -2.74 -21.54 -6.79
CA GLU A 206 -2.17 -20.26 -7.24
C GLU A 206 -1.15 -19.75 -6.20
N PRO A 207 0.14 -20.09 -6.34
CA PRO A 207 1.16 -19.86 -5.31
C PRO A 207 1.56 -18.39 -5.11
N VAL A 208 1.29 -17.54 -6.11
CA VAL A 208 1.47 -16.08 -6.01
C VAL A 208 0.15 -15.44 -5.58
N ALA A 209 -0.89 -15.51 -6.42
CA ALA A 209 -2.14 -14.81 -6.19
C ALA A 209 -2.86 -15.23 -4.89
N GLY A 210 -2.71 -16.50 -4.46
CA GLY A 210 -3.27 -16.97 -3.19
C GLY A 210 -2.67 -16.34 -1.94
N ASN A 211 -1.61 -15.53 -2.06
CA ASN A 211 -0.95 -14.83 -0.95
C ASN A 211 -1.09 -13.31 -1.04
N TYR A 212 -1.83 -12.80 -2.03
CA TYR A 212 -2.14 -11.38 -2.14
C TYR A 212 -3.35 -11.00 -1.29
N TYR A 213 -3.21 -9.91 -0.55
CA TYR A 213 -4.23 -9.34 0.33
C TYR A 213 -4.42 -7.85 0.01
N PRO A 214 -5.62 -7.28 0.30
CA PRO A 214 -5.80 -5.84 0.22
C PRO A 214 -4.92 -5.13 1.24
N VAL A 215 -4.28 -4.05 0.81
CA VAL A 215 -3.54 -3.11 1.64
C VAL A 215 -4.17 -1.75 1.39
N ASN A 216 -4.90 -1.21 2.37
CA ASN A 216 -5.54 0.10 2.23
C ASN A 216 -4.66 1.22 2.81
N ALA A 217 -3.75 0.90 3.73
CA ALA A 217 -2.92 1.87 4.40
C ALA A 217 -1.54 1.36 4.82
N LEU A 218 -1.40 0.07 5.17
CA LEU A 218 -0.22 -0.47 5.83
C LEU A 218 -0.01 -1.97 5.53
N LEU A 219 1.22 -2.30 5.14
CA LEU A 219 1.75 -3.66 4.99
C LEU A 219 3.05 -3.75 5.81
N SER A 220 3.21 -4.77 6.66
CA SER A 220 4.45 -4.95 7.42
C SER A 220 4.89 -6.40 7.56
N LEU A 221 6.15 -6.58 7.93
CA LEU A 221 6.71 -7.83 8.46
C LEU A 221 7.76 -7.51 9.53
N ASP A 222 8.01 -8.46 10.42
CA ASP A 222 9.00 -8.32 11.48
C ASP A 222 9.74 -9.63 11.74
N ASP A 223 10.86 -9.57 12.45
CA ASP A 223 11.64 -10.74 12.89
C ASP A 223 11.58 -10.99 14.42
N GLY A 224 10.59 -10.39 15.10
CA GLY A 224 10.46 -10.38 16.55
C GLY A 224 11.30 -9.31 17.26
N ALA A 225 12.22 -8.63 16.58
CA ALA A 225 13.00 -7.53 17.14
C ALA A 225 12.80 -6.22 16.37
N SER A 226 12.83 -6.26 15.04
CA SER A 226 12.66 -5.12 14.15
C SER A 226 11.53 -5.34 13.16
N GLU A 227 10.79 -4.28 12.84
CA GLU A 227 9.71 -4.28 11.84
C GLU A 227 10.15 -3.48 10.61
N LEU A 228 9.81 -3.97 9.42
CA LEU A 228 9.75 -3.18 8.19
C LEU A 228 8.27 -2.96 7.85
N ALA A 229 7.85 -1.71 7.84
CA ALA A 229 6.50 -1.31 7.47
C ALA A 229 6.51 -0.43 6.21
N VAL A 230 5.53 -0.65 5.35
CA VAL A 230 5.28 0.10 4.13
C VAL A 230 3.88 0.72 4.23
N LEU A 231 3.83 2.05 4.33
CA LEU A 231 2.58 2.81 4.28
C LEU A 231 2.25 3.14 2.83
N THR A 232 0.98 3.06 2.45
CA THR A 232 0.51 3.37 1.09
C THR A 232 -0.40 4.59 1.08
N ASP A 233 -0.35 5.37 -0.01
CA ASP A 233 -1.24 6.51 -0.25
C ASP A 233 -2.49 6.15 -1.08
N VAL A 234 -2.57 4.89 -1.51
CA VAL A 234 -3.68 4.32 -2.26
C VAL A 234 -3.83 2.85 -1.91
N SER A 235 -5.04 2.30 -2.12
CA SER A 235 -5.29 0.88 -1.93
C SER A 235 -4.62 0.05 -3.01
N GLN A 236 -3.93 -1.00 -2.61
CA GLN A 236 -3.15 -1.90 -3.48
C GLN A 236 -3.34 -3.36 -3.06
N GLY A 237 -2.93 -4.28 -3.93
CA GLY A 237 -2.70 -5.67 -3.55
C GLY A 237 -1.27 -5.85 -3.06
N GLY A 238 -1.07 -6.48 -1.91
CA GLY A 238 0.26 -6.73 -1.37
C GLY A 238 0.42 -8.13 -0.78
N ALA A 239 1.66 -8.60 -0.71
CA ALA A 239 2.02 -9.92 -0.22
C ALA A 239 3.44 -9.96 0.38
N SER A 240 3.73 -11.01 1.15
CA SER A 240 5.10 -11.50 1.36
C SER A 240 5.21 -12.89 0.75
N LEU A 241 5.98 -13.00 -0.35
CA LEU A 241 6.17 -14.25 -1.09
C LEU A 241 7.51 -14.94 -0.79
N SER A 242 8.39 -14.25 -0.07
CA SER A 242 9.65 -14.80 0.43
C SER A 242 10.02 -14.14 1.75
N ASP A 243 10.80 -14.85 2.56
CA ASP A 243 11.23 -14.38 3.88
C ASP A 243 11.88 -12.98 3.80
N GLY A 244 11.46 -12.07 4.69
CA GLY A 244 11.98 -10.71 4.75
C GLY A 244 11.59 -9.79 3.59
N ALA A 245 10.75 -10.24 2.64
CA ALA A 245 10.33 -9.42 1.49
C ALA A 245 8.85 -9.08 1.51
N LEU A 246 8.53 -7.84 1.17
CA LEU A 246 7.18 -7.34 0.92
C LEU A 246 7.07 -6.89 -0.53
N GLU A 247 5.95 -7.16 -1.19
CA GLU A 247 5.67 -6.60 -2.52
C GLU A 247 4.26 -6.02 -2.59
N LEU A 248 4.14 -4.96 -3.40
CA LEU A 248 2.91 -4.24 -3.66
C LEU A 248 2.71 -4.12 -5.18
N MET A 249 1.55 -4.52 -5.66
CA MET A 249 1.14 -4.37 -7.05
C MET A 249 0.66 -2.95 -7.27
N VAL A 250 1.46 -2.17 -7.98
CA VAL A 250 1.27 -0.72 -8.15
C VAL A 250 0.50 -0.36 -9.42
N HIS A 251 0.50 -1.25 -10.43
CA HIS A 251 -0.27 -1.05 -11.66
C HIS A 251 -0.53 -2.37 -12.40
N ARG A 252 -1.60 -2.44 -13.20
CA ARG A 252 -1.97 -3.61 -14.01
C ARG A 252 -2.46 -3.19 -15.38
N ARG A 253 -1.98 -3.85 -16.42
CA ARG A 253 -2.50 -3.73 -17.79
C ARG A 253 -2.62 -5.11 -18.40
N VAL A 254 -3.84 -5.62 -18.48
CA VAL A 254 -4.13 -7.01 -18.90
C VAL A 254 -4.83 -7.04 -20.27
N GLN A 255 -4.69 -8.15 -20.98
CA GLN A 255 -5.15 -8.28 -22.38
C GLN A 255 -6.47 -9.05 -22.52
N ALA A 256 -7.06 -9.52 -21.42
CA ALA A 256 -8.30 -10.29 -21.44
C ALA A 256 -9.27 -9.87 -20.33
N ASP A 257 -10.56 -10.07 -20.59
CA ASP A 257 -11.61 -10.09 -19.57
C ASP A 257 -11.55 -11.42 -18.79
N ASP A 258 -11.81 -11.36 -17.48
CA ASP A 258 -11.80 -12.51 -16.57
C ASP A 258 -13.17 -13.17 -16.39
N SER A 259 -14.17 -12.76 -17.18
CA SER A 259 -15.51 -13.31 -17.20
C SER A 259 -16.19 -13.24 -15.83
N ARG A 260 -16.11 -12.06 -15.20
CA ARG A 260 -16.85 -11.71 -13.97
C ARG A 260 -17.92 -10.64 -14.17
N GLY A 261 -18.18 -10.23 -15.42
CA GLY A 261 -19.34 -9.44 -15.79
C GLY A 261 -19.04 -8.06 -16.38
N VAL A 262 -17.80 -7.57 -16.24
CA VAL A 262 -17.38 -6.27 -16.82
C VAL A 262 -17.23 -6.33 -18.34
N GLN A 263 -16.85 -7.50 -18.90
CA GLN A 263 -16.76 -7.76 -20.35
C GLN A 263 -15.71 -6.92 -21.09
N GLU A 264 -14.73 -6.40 -20.35
CA GLU A 264 -13.63 -5.60 -20.88
C GLU A 264 -12.31 -6.01 -20.21
N PRO A 265 -11.19 -6.09 -20.95
CA PRO A 265 -9.87 -6.16 -20.34
C PRO A 265 -9.58 -4.91 -19.50
N LEU A 266 -8.89 -5.07 -18.38
CA LEU A 266 -8.30 -3.94 -17.64
C LEU A 266 -7.10 -3.38 -18.43
N ASN A 267 -7.39 -2.57 -19.44
CA ASN A 267 -6.44 -2.05 -20.42
C ASN A 267 -6.60 -0.52 -20.56
N GLU A 268 -6.51 0.19 -19.44
CA GLU A 268 -6.72 1.63 -19.37
C GLU A 268 -5.73 2.41 -20.25
N THR A 269 -6.25 3.43 -20.95
CA THR A 269 -5.47 4.30 -21.82
C THR A 269 -5.78 5.77 -21.54
N MET A 270 -4.82 6.63 -21.80
CA MET A 270 -4.99 8.09 -21.84
C MET A 270 -4.76 8.54 -23.27
N CYS A 271 -5.69 9.33 -23.82
CA CYS A 271 -5.64 9.79 -25.20
C CYS A 271 -5.62 11.31 -25.27
N GLY A 272 -4.71 11.86 -26.09
CA GLY A 272 -4.79 13.23 -26.59
C GLY A 272 -5.40 13.21 -27.98
N CYS A 273 -6.57 13.81 -28.17
CA CYS A 273 -7.25 13.86 -29.46
C CYS A 273 -7.07 15.24 -30.08
N ASN A 274 -6.69 15.27 -31.36
CA ASN A 274 -6.70 16.49 -32.15
C ASN A 274 -8.13 16.91 -32.52
N ASP A 275 -8.31 18.15 -32.97
CA ASP A 275 -9.63 18.67 -33.30
C ASP A 275 -10.26 17.94 -34.49
N ILE A 276 -11.48 17.42 -34.27
CA ILE A 276 -12.25 16.72 -35.29
C ILE A 276 -12.64 17.71 -36.39
N GLY A 277 -12.14 17.49 -37.61
CA GLY A 277 -12.54 18.24 -38.81
C GLY A 277 -11.64 19.42 -39.17
N ALA A 278 -10.56 19.69 -38.45
CA ALA A 278 -9.53 20.60 -38.92
C ALA A 278 -8.52 19.86 -39.85
N ALA A 279 -8.00 20.58 -40.85
CA ALA A 279 -7.13 20.04 -41.90
C ALA A 279 -5.65 20.13 -41.50
N PRO A 280 -4.77 19.24 -42.02
CA PRO A 280 -3.35 19.20 -41.67
C PRO A 280 -2.71 20.58 -41.62
N GLY A 281 -2.02 20.94 -40.54
CA GLY A 281 -1.42 22.28 -40.43
C GLY A 281 -2.37 23.39 -39.97
N GLN A 282 -3.63 23.11 -39.63
CA GLN A 282 -4.63 24.11 -39.26
C GLN A 282 -5.14 23.91 -37.83
N MET A 283 -5.19 24.97 -37.04
CA MET A 283 -5.82 24.96 -35.71
C MET A 283 -7.34 24.81 -35.83
N GLY A 284 -7.92 23.85 -35.12
CA GLY A 284 -9.35 23.64 -35.03
C GLY A 284 -10.02 24.51 -33.96
N ALA A 285 -11.33 24.30 -33.79
CA ALA A 285 -12.20 25.13 -32.96
C ALA A 285 -11.87 25.12 -31.46
N HIS A 286 -11.07 24.15 -30.99
CA HIS A 286 -10.62 24.06 -29.59
C HIS A 286 -9.13 24.37 -29.42
N GLY A 287 -8.46 24.84 -30.47
CA GLY A 287 -7.05 25.23 -30.39
C GLY A 287 -6.10 24.05 -30.43
N HIS A 288 -6.44 22.99 -31.17
CA HIS A 288 -5.53 21.90 -31.53
C HIS A 288 -5.38 21.79 -33.05
N GLU A 289 -4.18 21.49 -33.55
CA GLU A 289 -3.95 21.27 -34.98
C GLU A 289 -4.78 20.06 -35.45
N GLY A 290 -5.51 20.20 -36.56
CA GLY A 290 -6.37 19.14 -37.08
C GLY A 290 -5.68 18.32 -38.14
N ASP A 291 -5.76 16.99 -37.99
CA ASP A 291 -5.69 15.97 -39.05
C ASP A 291 -5.36 14.54 -38.59
N GLY A 292 -4.96 14.30 -37.34
CA GLY A 292 -4.30 13.02 -36.99
C GLY A 292 -5.11 11.90 -36.31
N GLY A 293 -6.27 12.17 -35.71
CA GLY A 293 -6.95 11.22 -34.81
C GLY A 293 -6.58 11.39 -33.33
N CYS A 294 -6.70 10.32 -32.53
CA CYS A 294 -6.32 10.31 -31.11
C CYS A 294 -5.01 9.55 -30.91
N GLU A 295 -4.02 10.18 -30.28
CA GLU A 295 -2.83 9.50 -29.78
C GLU A 295 -3.12 8.95 -28.39
N CYS A 296 -3.14 7.63 -28.26
CA CYS A 296 -3.44 6.94 -27.00
C CYS A 296 -2.22 6.17 -26.50
N ALA A 297 -1.90 6.33 -25.21
CA ALA A 297 -0.91 5.54 -24.49
C ALA A 297 -1.56 4.79 -23.33
N GLY A 298 -0.91 3.73 -22.85
CA GLY A 298 -1.34 3.09 -21.60
C GLY A 298 -1.30 4.08 -20.43
N LEU A 299 -2.28 4.00 -19.53
CA LEU A 299 -2.32 4.88 -18.35
C LEU A 299 -0.99 4.80 -17.56
N THR A 300 -0.47 5.96 -17.19
CA THR A 300 0.66 6.07 -16.26
C THR A 300 0.15 6.51 -14.91
N VAL A 301 0.52 5.78 -13.87
CA VAL A 301 0.13 6.08 -12.48
C VAL A 301 1.36 6.42 -11.66
N ARG A 302 1.15 7.29 -10.67
CA ARG A 302 2.15 7.69 -9.69
C ARG A 302 1.54 7.62 -8.30
N GLY A 303 2.30 7.11 -7.34
CA GLY A 303 1.93 7.06 -5.94
C GLY A 303 3.16 7.02 -5.06
N ARG A 304 2.95 6.92 -3.75
CA ARG A 304 4.01 7.03 -2.75
C ARG A 304 3.88 5.92 -1.73
N HIS A 305 5.01 5.29 -1.42
CA HIS A 305 5.15 4.47 -0.23
C HIS A 305 6.04 5.16 0.78
N TRP A 306 5.69 5.11 2.06
CA TRP A 306 6.59 5.53 3.14
C TRP A 306 7.09 4.29 3.88
N LEU A 307 8.41 4.12 3.92
CA LEU A 307 9.07 3.02 4.60
C LEU A 307 9.44 3.43 6.02
N LEU A 308 9.13 2.54 6.98
CA LEU A 308 9.55 2.63 8.36
C LEU A 308 10.34 1.37 8.71
N PHE A 309 11.49 1.55 9.36
CA PHE A 309 12.32 0.44 9.81
C PHE A 309 12.97 0.77 11.15
N ASP A 310 12.61 0.04 12.19
CA ASP A 310 13.19 0.18 13.52
C ASP A 310 12.79 -1.02 14.38
N THR A 311 13.10 -0.97 15.68
CA THR A 311 12.50 -1.84 16.69
C THR A 311 10.97 -1.81 16.64
N LEU A 312 10.34 -2.90 17.09
CA LEU A 312 8.88 -3.04 17.09
C LEU A 312 8.14 -1.84 17.69
N ASP A 313 8.54 -1.41 18.89
CA ASP A 313 7.87 -0.32 19.61
C ASP A 313 7.96 1.01 18.86
N GLU A 314 9.13 1.35 18.31
CA GLU A 314 9.33 2.59 17.55
C GLU A 314 8.53 2.60 16.24
N VAL A 315 8.50 1.48 15.51
CA VAL A 315 7.68 1.40 14.28
C VAL A 315 6.19 1.46 14.62
N HIS A 316 5.74 0.75 15.65
CA HIS A 316 4.35 0.77 16.08
C HIS A 316 3.92 2.19 16.51
N ALA A 317 4.77 2.91 17.25
CA ALA A 317 4.50 4.29 17.64
C ALA A 317 4.29 5.22 16.43
N LEU A 318 5.02 5.00 15.33
CA LEU A 318 5.04 5.90 14.17
C LEU A 318 4.05 5.53 13.06
N ARG A 319 3.79 4.24 12.82
CA ARG A 319 3.05 3.78 11.64
C ARG A 319 1.61 4.31 11.57
N ARG A 320 0.94 4.45 12.71
CA ARG A 320 -0.43 5.00 12.78
C ARG A 320 -0.49 6.49 12.45
N PRO A 321 0.21 7.39 13.18
CA PRO A 321 0.17 8.83 12.88
C PRO A 321 0.76 9.17 11.51
N LEU A 322 1.78 8.46 11.03
CA LEU A 322 2.35 8.72 9.71
C LEU A 322 1.44 8.25 8.57
N SER A 323 0.67 7.17 8.76
CA SER A 323 -0.36 6.77 7.80
C SER A 323 -1.44 7.85 7.66
N GLU A 324 -1.79 8.50 8.78
CA GLU A 324 -2.69 9.65 8.79
C GLU A 324 -2.09 10.88 8.10
N GLU A 325 -0.82 11.20 8.34
CA GLU A 325 -0.12 12.31 7.66
C GLU A 325 -0.04 12.08 6.13
N LEU A 326 0.20 10.83 5.69
CA LEU A 326 0.29 10.48 4.28
C LEU A 326 -1.06 10.63 3.55
N ASN A 327 -2.14 10.14 4.17
CA ASN A 327 -3.48 10.08 3.58
C ASN A 327 -4.28 11.38 3.77
N PHE A 328 -3.95 12.20 4.77
CA PHE A 328 -4.59 13.48 5.06
C PHE A 328 -3.55 14.60 5.14
N PRO A 329 -2.82 14.90 4.04
CA PRO A 329 -1.77 15.90 4.04
C PRO A 329 -2.33 17.32 4.23
N PRO A 330 -1.47 18.30 4.60
CA PRO A 330 -1.87 19.70 4.66
C PRO A 330 -2.45 20.20 3.33
N LEU A 331 -3.63 20.84 3.41
CA LEU A 331 -4.25 21.52 2.27
C LEU A 331 -3.56 22.86 2.04
N LEU A 332 -3.03 23.08 0.85
CA LEU A 332 -2.37 24.32 0.46
C LEU A 332 -3.37 25.30 -0.16
N GLY A 333 -3.53 26.48 0.44
CA GLY A 333 -4.31 27.58 -0.10
C GLY A 333 -3.41 28.74 -0.54
N PHE A 334 -3.60 29.22 -1.77
CA PHE A 334 -2.81 30.32 -2.34
C PHE A 334 -3.67 31.56 -2.49
N THR A 335 -3.12 32.73 -2.14
CA THR A 335 -3.80 34.02 -2.27
C THR A 335 -2.85 35.06 -2.85
N PRO A 336 -3.31 35.96 -3.74
CA PRO A 336 -2.51 37.10 -4.19
C PRO A 336 -2.33 38.17 -3.10
N ALA A 337 -3.03 38.06 -1.95
CA ALA A 337 -2.89 39.02 -0.86
C ALA A 337 -1.49 38.94 -0.21
N ALA A 338 -0.91 40.08 0.10
CA ALA A 338 0.45 40.17 0.65
C ALA A 338 0.60 39.58 2.08
N LYS A 339 -0.50 39.33 2.80
CA LYS A 339 -0.48 38.77 4.16
C LYS A 339 -1.54 37.69 4.33
N ALA A 340 -1.12 36.50 4.76
CA ALA A 340 -2.01 35.43 5.17
C ALA A 340 -2.55 35.67 6.58
N ARG A 341 -3.87 35.52 6.76
CA ARG A 341 -4.49 35.46 8.10
C ARG A 341 -4.26 34.08 8.70
N ARG A 342 -3.92 34.03 9.99
CA ARG A 342 -3.81 32.78 10.75
C ARG A 342 -5.09 32.57 11.56
N PHE A 343 -5.59 31.34 11.56
CA PHE A 343 -6.76 30.94 12.32
C PHE A 343 -6.57 29.50 12.79
N SER A 344 -6.99 29.20 14.02
CA SER A 344 -7.10 27.83 14.54
C SER A 344 -8.49 27.66 15.14
N ALA A 345 -9.20 26.62 14.73
CA ALA A 345 -10.47 26.22 15.34
C ALA A 345 -10.27 25.33 16.59
N VAL A 346 -9.02 25.07 17.00
CA VAL A 346 -8.73 24.27 18.19
C VAL A 346 -7.76 25.02 19.12
N SER A 347 -7.98 24.89 20.42
CA SER A 347 -7.15 25.47 21.48
C SER A 347 -6.05 24.51 21.97
N ALA A 348 -6.21 23.21 21.69
CA ALA A 348 -5.26 22.18 22.08
C ALA A 348 -5.19 21.09 21.02
N ALA A 349 -4.02 20.44 20.91
CA ALA A 349 -3.87 19.22 20.12
C ALA A 349 -4.62 18.06 20.78
N LEU A 350 -5.11 17.12 19.98
CA LEU A 350 -5.63 15.86 20.49
C LEU A 350 -4.46 15.00 21.02
N PRO A 351 -4.73 14.06 21.94
CA PRO A 351 -3.76 13.04 22.31
C PRO A 351 -3.22 12.30 21.08
N PRO A 352 -1.94 11.85 21.08
CA PRO A 352 -1.29 11.26 19.91
C PRO A 352 -1.94 9.95 19.44
N ASN A 353 -2.74 9.28 20.29
CA ASN A 353 -3.49 8.08 19.99
C ASN A 353 -4.95 8.33 19.56
N VAL A 354 -5.35 9.59 19.35
CA VAL A 354 -6.72 9.97 18.96
C VAL A 354 -6.73 10.73 17.64
N LYS A 355 -7.59 10.28 16.72
CA LYS A 355 -7.92 10.98 15.46
C LYS A 355 -9.31 11.60 15.50
N LEU A 356 -9.42 12.85 15.06
CA LEU A 356 -10.69 13.43 14.65
C LEU A 356 -11.08 12.90 13.26
N VAL A 357 -12.06 11.99 13.23
CA VAL A 357 -12.51 11.33 11.99
C VAL A 357 -13.59 12.13 11.29
N THR A 358 -14.48 12.76 12.04
CA THR A 358 -15.59 13.53 11.48
C THR A 358 -15.88 14.72 12.39
N LEU A 359 -15.99 15.90 11.81
CA LEU A 359 -16.63 17.06 12.40
C LEU A 359 -17.48 17.71 11.30
N THR A 360 -18.80 17.64 11.39
CA THR A 360 -19.67 18.16 10.32
C THR A 360 -21.01 18.66 10.84
N SER A 361 -21.48 19.75 10.25
CA SER A 361 -22.82 20.31 10.44
C SER A 361 -23.78 19.96 9.30
N ASN A 362 -23.37 19.14 8.33
CA ASN A 362 -24.18 18.80 7.14
C ASN A 362 -25.56 18.22 7.48
N TYR A 363 -25.69 17.62 8.67
CA TYR A 363 -26.93 17.00 9.14
C TYR A 363 -27.66 17.83 10.20
N ALA A 364 -27.21 19.05 10.49
CA ALA A 364 -27.75 19.88 11.56
C ALA A 364 -29.25 20.18 11.35
N GLY A 365 -29.69 20.40 10.11
CA GLY A 365 -31.10 20.63 9.79
C GLY A 365 -32.02 19.44 10.11
N HIS A 366 -31.49 18.22 10.16
CA HIS A 366 -32.22 17.01 10.54
C HIS A 366 -32.01 16.61 12.00
N ASN A 367 -31.14 17.31 12.73
CA ASN A 367 -30.72 16.96 14.10
C ASN A 367 -30.82 18.15 15.05
N ASP A 368 -31.81 19.03 14.88
CA ASP A 368 -32.07 20.17 15.77
C ASP A 368 -30.85 21.10 15.95
N GLY A 369 -30.09 21.32 14.87
CA GLY A 369 -28.89 22.14 14.90
C GLY A 369 -27.63 21.42 15.42
N ARG A 370 -27.71 20.15 15.83
CA ARG A 370 -26.57 19.39 16.36
C ARG A 370 -25.56 19.03 15.27
N TRP A 371 -24.29 19.06 15.65
CA TRP A 371 -23.18 18.66 14.79
C TRP A 371 -22.80 17.21 15.07
N LEU A 372 -22.26 16.54 14.06
CA LEU A 372 -21.75 15.18 14.19
C LEU A 372 -20.23 15.23 14.42
N LEU A 373 -19.80 14.63 15.52
CA LEU A 373 -18.39 14.44 15.90
C LEU A 373 -18.08 12.94 15.96
N ARG A 374 -16.95 12.52 15.38
CA ARG A 374 -16.39 11.18 15.56
C ARG A 374 -14.91 11.26 15.91
N LEU A 375 -14.54 10.59 17.00
CA LEU A 375 -13.16 10.36 17.39
C LEU A 375 -12.86 8.86 17.21
N SER A 376 -11.63 8.53 16.83
CA SER A 376 -11.14 7.15 16.78
C SER A 376 -9.86 7.03 17.58
N HIS A 377 -9.76 5.96 18.36
CA HIS A 377 -8.46 5.49 18.84
C HIS A 377 -7.66 4.95 17.64
N LEU A 378 -6.37 5.26 17.57
CA LEU A 378 -5.50 4.89 16.43
C LEU A 378 -4.85 3.51 16.58
N TYR A 379 -4.65 3.05 17.81
CA TYR A 379 -3.90 1.85 18.13
C TYR A 379 -4.83 0.72 18.57
N GLU A 380 -4.47 -0.51 18.21
CA GLU A 380 -5.10 -1.72 18.71
C GLU A 380 -4.66 -2.05 20.14
N VAL A 381 -5.46 -2.87 20.82
CA VAL A 381 -5.12 -3.37 22.15
C VAL A 381 -3.79 -4.12 22.09
N GLY A 382 -2.85 -3.75 22.95
CA GLY A 382 -1.53 -4.39 23.01
C GLY A 382 -0.58 -4.03 21.87
N GLU A 383 -0.94 -3.11 20.98
CA GLU A 383 -0.06 -2.71 19.86
C GLU A 383 1.19 -1.99 20.35
N HIS A 384 1.06 -1.08 21.32
CA HIS A 384 2.17 -0.30 21.86
C HIS A 384 1.99 -0.08 23.38
N PRO A 385 3.04 -0.14 24.21
CA PRO A 385 2.93 -0.13 25.68
C PRO A 385 2.13 1.04 26.28
N THR A 386 2.29 2.24 25.72
CA THR A 386 1.62 3.46 26.22
C THR A 386 0.53 4.00 25.28
N LEU A 387 0.78 4.03 23.97
CA LEU A 387 -0.14 4.58 22.97
C LEU A 387 -1.39 3.73 22.72
N ALA A 388 -1.38 2.43 23.08
CA ALA A 388 -2.56 1.57 23.05
C ALA A 388 -3.46 1.71 24.30
N ALA A 389 -3.04 2.47 25.31
CA ALA A 389 -3.79 2.62 26.55
C ALA A 389 -5.02 3.53 26.40
N PRO A 390 -6.06 3.36 27.24
CA PRO A 390 -7.21 4.26 27.28
C PRO A 390 -6.80 5.72 27.47
N VAL A 391 -7.57 6.64 26.87
CA VAL A 391 -7.31 8.07 26.91
C VAL A 391 -8.61 8.86 27.03
N GLU A 392 -8.56 9.96 27.78
CA GLU A 392 -9.67 10.90 27.92
C GLU A 392 -9.42 12.15 27.07
N VAL A 393 -10.49 12.64 26.42
CA VAL A 393 -10.45 13.86 25.60
C VAL A 393 -11.43 14.87 26.15
N ASN A 394 -10.92 16.02 26.61
CA ASN A 394 -11.77 17.13 27.02
C ASN A 394 -12.16 17.97 25.78
N LEU A 395 -13.38 17.76 25.28
CA LEU A 395 -13.90 18.45 24.09
C LEU A 395 -14.07 19.96 24.29
N GLU A 396 -14.40 20.40 25.50
CA GLU A 396 -14.53 21.83 25.81
C GLU A 396 -13.16 22.51 25.66
N SER A 397 -12.12 21.91 26.22
CA SER A 397 -10.74 22.40 26.08
C SER A 397 -10.23 22.38 24.64
N VAL A 398 -10.59 21.37 23.84
CA VAL A 398 -10.16 21.27 22.44
C VAL A 398 -10.81 22.36 21.58
N PHE A 399 -12.10 22.62 21.74
CA PHE A 399 -12.86 23.50 20.86
C PHE A 399 -13.09 24.93 21.41
N ALA A 400 -12.56 25.27 22.60
CA ALA A 400 -12.72 26.59 23.20
C ALA A 400 -12.29 27.75 22.28
N ALA A 401 -11.20 27.58 21.51
CA ALA A 401 -10.71 28.62 20.59
C ALA A 401 -11.61 28.89 19.37
N ALA A 402 -12.49 27.95 19.00
CA ALA A 402 -13.38 28.12 17.85
C ALA A 402 -14.55 29.10 18.11
N GLY A 403 -14.70 29.58 19.35
CA GLY A 403 -15.96 30.17 19.80
C GLY A 403 -17.10 29.15 19.88
N MET A 404 -16.79 27.85 19.77
CA MET A 404 -17.75 26.76 19.93
C MET A 404 -17.99 26.52 21.41
N ARG A 405 -19.20 26.81 21.89
CA ARG A 405 -19.64 26.43 23.23
C ARG A 405 -20.42 25.13 23.16
N ILE A 406 -19.84 24.05 23.66
CA ILE A 406 -20.53 22.76 23.76
C ILE A 406 -21.55 22.86 24.91
N THR A 407 -22.84 22.85 24.60
CA THR A 407 -23.92 22.91 25.61
C THR A 407 -24.39 21.54 26.05
N ALA A 408 -24.28 20.54 25.18
CA ALA A 408 -24.62 19.14 25.44
C ALA A 408 -23.91 18.24 24.42
N ALA A 409 -23.69 16.98 24.78
CA ALA A 409 -23.26 15.92 23.89
C ALA A 409 -24.14 14.68 24.12
N VAL A 410 -24.43 13.95 23.05
CA VAL A 410 -25.21 12.71 23.11
C VAL A 410 -24.45 11.65 22.34
N GLU A 411 -24.13 10.54 23.00
CA GLU A 411 -23.49 9.41 22.36
C GLU A 411 -24.50 8.61 21.52
N THR A 412 -24.15 8.36 20.26
CA THR A 412 -25.00 7.67 19.29
C THR A 412 -24.25 6.54 18.60
N THR A 413 -24.96 5.66 17.90
CA THR A 413 -24.37 4.69 16.98
C THR A 413 -23.45 5.34 15.96
N LEU A 414 -22.59 4.56 15.29
CA LEU A 414 -21.63 5.06 14.30
C LEU A 414 -22.29 5.90 13.18
N THR A 415 -23.51 5.54 12.77
CA THR A 415 -24.32 6.24 11.76
C THR A 415 -25.18 7.37 12.34
N ALA A 416 -25.09 7.63 13.65
CA ALA A 416 -25.80 8.67 14.38
C ALA A 416 -27.34 8.62 14.29
N ASN A 417 -27.91 7.44 14.02
CA ASN A 417 -29.35 7.27 13.84
C ASN A 417 -30.12 6.84 15.11
N GLN A 418 -29.41 6.44 16.17
CA GLN A 418 -30.02 6.12 17.47
C GLN A 418 -29.02 6.27 18.63
N PRO A 419 -29.47 6.53 19.87
CA PRO A 419 -28.62 6.51 21.06
C PRO A 419 -27.97 5.14 21.31
N VAL A 420 -26.71 5.11 21.75
CA VAL A 420 -25.97 3.84 22.03
C VAL A 420 -26.71 3.00 23.06
N ALA A 421 -27.15 3.60 24.17
CA ALA A 421 -27.88 2.89 25.21
C ALA A 421 -29.18 2.22 24.72
N ALA A 422 -29.83 2.77 23.68
CA ALA A 422 -31.01 2.15 23.07
C ALA A 422 -30.63 1.03 22.09
N ALA A 423 -29.51 1.16 21.39
CA ALA A 423 -28.96 0.13 20.52
C ALA A 423 -28.53 -1.11 21.31
N ASP A 424 -27.82 -0.92 22.43
CA ASP A 424 -27.26 -1.99 23.23
C ASP A 424 -28.33 -2.90 23.85
N LYS A 425 -29.44 -2.32 24.29
CA LYS A 425 -30.60 -3.08 24.81
C LYS A 425 -31.23 -4.03 23.78
N LYS A 426 -30.99 -3.80 22.49
CA LYS A 426 -31.55 -4.60 21.38
C LYS A 426 -30.53 -5.57 20.77
N LYS A 427 -29.29 -5.61 21.28
CA LYS A 427 -28.27 -6.55 20.78
C LYS A 427 -28.75 -7.98 21.01
N HIS A 428 -28.74 -8.76 19.94
CA HIS A 428 -29.10 -10.17 20.01
C HIS A 428 -27.98 -10.97 20.69
N GLY A 429 -28.32 -11.74 21.72
CA GLY A 429 -27.39 -12.65 22.39
C GLY A 429 -27.26 -13.95 21.61
N TRP A 430 -26.23 -14.05 20.77
CA TRP A 430 -25.92 -15.28 20.03
C TRP A 430 -25.32 -16.33 20.97
N ALA A 431 -25.83 -17.56 20.90
CA ALA A 431 -25.15 -18.71 21.50
C ALA A 431 -23.97 -19.13 20.60
N THR A 432 -22.77 -18.64 20.90
CA THR A 432 -21.55 -19.04 20.18
C THR A 432 -20.93 -20.29 20.79
N ARG A 433 -20.26 -21.11 19.96
CA ARG A 433 -19.51 -22.30 20.43
C ARG A 433 -18.48 -21.96 21.52
N ALA A 434 -17.98 -20.72 21.51
CA ALA A 434 -17.00 -20.16 22.45
C ALA A 434 -17.46 -20.05 23.93
N ASN A 435 -18.69 -20.43 24.29
CA ASN A 435 -19.12 -20.47 25.69
C ASN A 435 -18.62 -21.73 26.45
N SER A 436 -17.52 -22.34 26.01
CA SER A 436 -16.87 -23.42 26.76
C SER A 436 -15.65 -22.86 27.54
N PRO A 437 -15.53 -23.13 28.86
CA PRO A 437 -14.41 -22.64 29.67
C PRO A 437 -13.01 -23.03 29.15
N GLU A 438 -12.92 -24.12 28.38
CA GLU A 438 -11.66 -24.58 27.76
C GLU A 438 -11.20 -23.70 26.58
N GLU A 439 -12.13 -23.13 25.82
CA GLU A 439 -11.80 -22.21 24.71
C GLU A 439 -11.56 -20.77 25.19
N GLU A 440 -12.22 -20.32 26.26
CA GLU A 440 -11.85 -19.06 26.94
C GLU A 440 -10.42 -19.12 27.48
N ALA A 441 -10.03 -20.26 28.06
CA ALA A 441 -8.65 -20.51 28.46
C ALA A 441 -7.69 -20.58 27.26
N HIS A 442 -8.15 -21.09 26.10
CA HIS A 442 -7.34 -21.11 24.87
C HIS A 442 -7.16 -19.70 24.27
N LEU A 443 -8.22 -18.91 24.16
CA LEU A 443 -8.17 -17.53 23.67
C LEU A 443 -7.36 -16.64 24.63
N ALA A 444 -7.56 -16.76 25.93
CA ALA A 444 -6.73 -16.12 26.94
C ALA A 444 -5.27 -16.58 26.88
N ALA A 445 -4.99 -17.84 26.53
CA ALA A 445 -3.63 -18.34 26.32
C ALA A 445 -3.02 -17.91 24.98
N VAL A 446 -3.82 -17.65 23.95
CA VAL A 446 -3.38 -17.06 22.68
C VAL A 446 -3.05 -15.59 22.87
N ASP A 447 -3.89 -14.83 23.58
CA ASP A 447 -3.60 -13.45 24.00
C ASP A 447 -2.39 -13.39 24.95
N ALA A 448 -2.32 -14.30 25.94
CA ALA A 448 -1.18 -14.37 26.84
C ALA A 448 0.11 -14.83 26.14
N ARG A 449 0.05 -15.64 25.07
CA ARG A 449 1.24 -16.00 24.26
C ARG A 449 1.64 -14.89 23.29
N ALA A 450 0.70 -14.08 22.81
CA ALA A 450 1.00 -12.85 22.09
C ALA A 450 1.72 -11.85 23.02
N HIS A 451 1.37 -11.82 24.31
CA HIS A 451 2.05 -11.03 25.32
C HIS A 451 3.37 -11.65 25.83
N ALA A 452 3.44 -12.97 26.05
CA ALA A 452 4.61 -13.64 26.63
C ALA A 452 5.75 -13.89 25.63
N LYS A 453 5.50 -13.80 24.33
CA LYS A 453 6.57 -13.73 23.31
C LYS A 453 7.12 -12.32 23.09
N ARG A 454 6.56 -11.31 23.77
CA ARG A 454 6.98 -9.90 23.75
C ARG A 454 7.58 -9.44 25.09
N ALA A 455 7.83 -10.36 26.02
CA ALA A 455 8.49 -10.10 27.32
C ALA A 455 9.91 -10.68 27.34
#